data_AF-A0A5J9VF01-F1
#
_entry.id   AF-A0A5J9VF01-F1
#
_cell.length_a   1.000
_cell.length_b   1.000
_cell.length_c   1.000
_cell.angle_alpha   90.00
_cell.angle_beta   90.00
_cell.angle_gamma   90.00
#
_symmetry.space_group_name_H-M   'P 1'
#
loop_
_entity.id
_entity.type
_entity.pdbx_description
1 polymer ?
#
loop_
_entity_poly.entity_id
_entity_poly.type
_entity_poly.pdbx_seq_one_letter_code
_entity_poly.pdbx_strand_id
1 'polypeptide(L)'
;SSPAIPRLAPCEPRTHLAVSSLPHRTRLVFPNQPPFLIQPRSDARTEIVQEGAAEMSTSWGSALTHISPYTFAAIGIAVSIGVSVLGAAWGIFITGSSLIGAAIKAPRITSKNLIREIATSLKAICVIFCEAVAIYGVIVAIILQTKLESVPTSQMYAAESLRAGYAIFASGLIVGFANLVCGVCVGIIGSSCALSDAQNSSLFVKILVIEIFGSALGLFGVIVGIIMSSQATWPAKA
;
A
#
# COMPACT_ATOMS: atom_id res chain seq x y z
N SER A 1 8.43 -2.33 66.67
CA SER A 1 9.33 -3.36 67.25
C SER A 1 10.06 -4.09 66.13
N SER A 2 11.33 -3.77 65.91
CA SER A 2 12.34 -4.67 65.30
C SER A 2 12.78 -5.74 66.34
N PRO A 3 13.58 -6.81 66.06
CA PRO A 3 14.56 -7.08 64.97
C PRO A 3 14.18 -8.34 64.13
N ALA A 4 15.02 -9.11 63.39
CA ALA A 4 16.49 -9.24 63.28
C ALA A 4 16.96 -9.83 61.92
N ILE A 5 18.27 -10.11 61.78
CA ILE A 5 18.92 -10.95 60.74
C ILE A 5 19.75 -12.04 61.47
N PRO A 6 19.97 -13.25 60.92
CA PRO A 6 21.36 -13.67 60.61
C PRO A 6 21.52 -14.57 59.34
N ARG A 7 22.79 -14.84 58.98
CA ARG A 7 23.27 -15.60 57.79
C ARG A 7 23.28 -17.13 57.99
N LEU A 8 23.47 -17.90 56.91
CA LEU A 8 24.53 -18.95 56.77
C LEU A 8 24.63 -19.50 55.32
N ALA A 9 25.70 -20.25 55.02
CA ALA A 9 26.09 -20.78 53.69
C ALA A 9 26.39 -22.32 53.78
N PRO A 10 27.29 -22.93 52.98
CA PRO A 10 27.23 -23.31 51.55
C PRO A 10 27.31 -24.86 51.32
N CYS A 11 27.06 -25.38 50.09
CA CYS A 11 27.76 -26.58 49.57
C CYS A 11 27.54 -26.81 48.06
N GLU A 12 28.46 -27.57 47.45
CA GLU A 12 28.57 -27.89 46.00
C GLU A 12 28.20 -29.39 45.72
N PRO A 13 28.63 -30.04 44.62
CA PRO A 13 27.84 -30.43 43.44
C PRO A 13 27.38 -31.92 43.38
N ARG A 14 26.55 -32.31 42.38
CA ARG A 14 26.76 -33.51 41.50
C ARG A 14 25.59 -33.86 40.55
N THR A 15 25.96 -33.96 39.28
CA THR A 15 25.66 -34.98 38.26
C THR A 15 24.77 -36.22 38.53
N HIS A 16 23.98 -36.53 37.48
CA HIS A 16 23.60 -37.85 36.91
C HIS A 16 22.48 -38.74 37.51
N LEU A 17 21.44 -38.90 36.67
CA LEU A 17 20.62 -40.10 36.34
C LEU A 17 20.12 -41.06 37.44
N ALA A 18 18.80 -41.31 37.39
CA ALA A 18 18.21 -42.63 37.65
C ALA A 18 17.30 -43.02 36.47
N VAL A 19 17.32 -44.30 36.07
CA VAL A 19 16.64 -44.83 34.87
C VAL A 19 15.52 -45.79 35.26
N SER A 20 14.35 -45.62 34.65
CA SER A 20 13.31 -46.64 34.50
C SER A 20 12.43 -46.25 33.29
N SER A 21 12.05 -47.13 32.37
CA SER A 21 12.28 -48.57 32.23
C SER A 21 11.94 -48.99 30.79
N LEU A 22 12.73 -49.87 30.17
CA LEU A 22 12.46 -50.43 28.84
C LEU A 22 11.77 -51.80 28.96
N PRO A 23 11.04 -52.24 27.92
CA PRO A 23 11.28 -53.59 27.41
C PRO A 23 11.63 -53.61 25.91
N HIS A 24 12.45 -54.58 25.54
CA HIS A 24 13.24 -54.60 24.29
C HIS A 24 12.47 -54.86 22.99
N ARG A 25 12.90 -54.16 21.92
CA ARG A 25 13.32 -54.87 20.70
C ARG A 25 14.60 -54.25 20.11
N THR A 26 15.54 -55.11 19.77
CA THR A 26 16.92 -54.79 19.39
C THR A 26 17.02 -54.09 18.03
N ARG A 27 17.84 -53.04 17.91
CA ARG A 27 18.49 -52.67 16.64
C ARG A 27 19.93 -52.24 16.90
N LEU A 28 20.82 -52.65 16.00
CA LEU A 28 22.28 -52.63 16.13
C LEU A 28 22.87 -51.22 16.13
N VAL A 29 24.05 -51.10 16.76
CA VAL A 29 24.96 -49.97 16.58
C VAL A 29 25.45 -49.94 15.14
N PHE A 30 25.24 -48.81 14.46
CA PHE A 30 26.11 -48.35 13.38
C PHE A 30 26.53 -46.92 13.70
N PRO A 31 27.83 -46.60 13.75
CA PRO A 31 28.27 -45.21 13.81
C PRO A 31 28.06 -44.54 12.44
N ASN A 32 28.08 -43.21 12.44
CA ASN A 32 28.22 -42.36 11.24
C ASN A 32 26.96 -42.13 10.35
N GLN A 33 25.87 -41.62 10.94
CA GLN A 33 24.86 -40.77 10.28
C GLN A 33 24.28 -39.77 11.30
N PRO A 34 24.13 -38.46 10.97
CA PRO A 34 23.46 -37.51 11.86
C PRO A 34 21.93 -37.71 11.87
N PRO A 35 21.24 -37.48 13.00
CA PRO A 35 19.82 -37.78 13.14
C PRO A 35 18.91 -36.79 12.39
N PHE A 36 17.83 -37.32 11.82
CA PHE A 36 16.73 -36.56 11.21
C PHE A 36 15.99 -35.75 12.27
N LEU A 37 16.43 -34.51 12.49
CA LEU A 37 15.79 -33.53 13.35
C LEU A 37 14.93 -32.62 12.46
N ILE A 38 13.64 -32.51 12.78
CA ILE A 38 12.72 -31.61 12.07
C ILE A 38 13.09 -30.17 12.45
N GLN A 39 13.98 -29.56 11.65
CA GLN A 39 14.21 -28.12 11.71
C GLN A 39 13.09 -27.37 10.95
N PRO A 40 12.65 -26.20 11.43
CA PRO A 40 11.70 -25.38 10.70
C PRO A 40 12.31 -24.95 9.37
N ARG A 41 11.62 -25.26 8.27
CA ARG A 41 12.08 -24.99 6.90
C ARG A 41 11.83 -23.52 6.51
N SER A 42 12.57 -22.59 7.09
CA SER A 42 12.51 -21.15 6.77
C SER A 42 13.39 -20.73 5.58
N ASP A 43 14.56 -21.37 5.41
CA ASP A 43 15.68 -20.69 4.73
C ASP A 43 15.76 -20.96 3.21
N ALA A 44 15.02 -21.95 2.69
CA ALA A 44 15.09 -22.38 1.29
C ALA A 44 14.31 -21.51 0.29
N ARG A 45 13.58 -20.48 0.72
CA ARG A 45 12.90 -19.52 -0.19
C ARG A 45 13.76 -18.30 -0.50
N THR A 46 14.73 -17.98 0.36
CA THR A 46 15.61 -16.82 0.24
C THR A 46 16.74 -17.00 -0.78
N GLU A 47 17.23 -18.23 -1.00
CA GLU A 47 18.36 -18.47 -1.91
C GLU A 47 17.96 -18.36 -3.40
N ILE A 48 16.79 -18.88 -3.78
CA ILE A 48 16.37 -18.99 -5.19
C ILE A 48 16.08 -17.62 -5.86
N VAL A 49 15.81 -16.57 -5.07
CA VAL A 49 15.64 -15.20 -5.59
C VAL A 49 17.00 -14.49 -5.79
N GLN A 50 18.06 -14.97 -5.13
CA GLN A 50 19.34 -14.27 -5.04
C GLN A 50 20.21 -14.47 -6.30
N GLU A 51 20.26 -15.66 -6.88
CA GLU A 51 21.16 -15.99 -8.00
C GLU A 51 20.81 -15.26 -9.32
N GLY A 52 19.53 -15.01 -9.59
CA GLY A 52 19.09 -14.37 -10.83
C GLY A 52 19.38 -12.85 -10.93
N ALA A 53 19.76 -12.21 -9.83
CA ALA A 53 19.97 -10.75 -9.78
C ALA A 53 21.45 -10.33 -9.75
N ALA A 54 22.36 -11.24 -9.40
CA ALA A 54 23.70 -10.89 -8.92
C ALA A 54 24.54 -10.06 -9.90
N GLU A 55 24.66 -10.45 -11.17
CA GLU A 55 25.58 -9.79 -12.13
C GLU A 55 25.12 -8.42 -12.62
N MET A 56 23.81 -8.14 -12.64
CA MET A 56 23.30 -6.81 -12.97
C MET A 56 23.12 -5.92 -11.71
N SER A 57 22.98 -6.53 -10.53
CA SER A 57 22.79 -5.80 -9.26
C SER A 57 23.98 -4.95 -8.82
N THR A 58 25.21 -5.30 -9.18
CA THR A 58 26.42 -4.55 -8.78
C THR A 58 26.46 -3.12 -9.35
N SER A 59 25.87 -2.90 -10.53
CA SER A 59 25.74 -1.55 -11.11
C SER A 59 24.49 -0.83 -10.60
N TRP A 60 23.31 -1.43 -10.76
CA TRP A 60 22.05 -0.77 -10.42
C TRP A 60 21.81 -0.63 -8.91
N GLY A 61 22.18 -1.62 -8.10
CA GLY A 61 22.07 -1.55 -6.65
C GLY A 61 22.97 -0.47 -6.06
N SER A 62 24.20 -0.36 -6.56
CA SER A 62 25.13 0.72 -6.20
C SER A 62 24.59 2.09 -6.60
N ALA A 63 24.10 2.24 -7.84
CA ALA A 63 23.48 3.47 -8.33
C ALA A 63 22.27 3.91 -7.48
N LEU A 64 21.42 2.97 -7.06
CA LEU A 64 20.29 3.25 -6.17
C LEU A 64 20.76 3.75 -4.79
N THR A 65 21.78 3.13 -4.19
CA THR A 65 22.32 3.58 -2.88
C THR A 65 23.04 4.92 -2.92
N HIS A 66 23.54 5.35 -4.09
CA HIS A 66 24.16 6.67 -4.27
C HIS A 66 23.16 7.82 -4.45
N ILE A 67 21.90 7.54 -4.82
CA ILE A 67 20.85 8.55 -4.93
C ILE A 67 20.34 8.92 -3.53
N SER A 68 20.10 10.21 -3.28
CA SER A 68 19.65 10.66 -1.95
C SER A 68 18.23 10.13 -1.62
N PRO A 69 17.96 9.67 -0.38
CA PRO A 69 16.64 9.18 0.01
C PRO A 69 15.56 10.27 -0.05
N TYR A 70 15.94 11.54 0.12
CA TYR A 70 15.05 12.70 -0.07
C TYR A 70 14.58 12.82 -1.53
N THR A 71 15.44 12.52 -2.51
CA THR A 71 15.05 12.52 -3.93
C THR A 71 14.00 11.44 -4.21
N PHE A 72 14.20 10.22 -3.71
CA PHE A 72 13.20 9.15 -3.85
C PHE A 72 11.86 9.51 -3.20
N ALA A 73 11.88 10.03 -1.96
CA ALA A 73 10.66 10.44 -1.28
C ALA A 73 9.94 11.59 -2.00
N ALA A 74 10.67 12.60 -2.49
CA ALA A 74 10.10 13.72 -3.25
C ALA A 74 9.47 13.25 -4.57
N ILE A 75 10.11 12.34 -5.30
CA ILE A 75 9.53 11.73 -6.51
C ILE A 75 8.27 10.93 -6.14
N GLY A 76 8.28 10.17 -5.04
CA GLY A 76 7.10 9.44 -4.56
C GLY A 76 5.89 10.35 -4.31
N ILE A 77 6.11 11.47 -3.60
CA ILE A 77 5.09 12.49 -3.31
C ILE A 77 4.57 13.10 -4.62
N ALA A 78 5.47 13.50 -5.53
CA ALA A 78 5.11 14.10 -6.81
C ALA A 78 4.30 13.14 -7.70
N VAL A 79 4.71 11.87 -7.77
CA VAL A 79 4.01 10.81 -8.52
C VAL A 79 2.64 10.51 -7.90
N SER A 80 2.53 10.48 -6.57
CA SER A 80 1.26 10.26 -5.86
C SER A 80 0.20 11.28 -6.27
N ILE A 81 0.54 12.58 -6.29
CA ILE A 81 -0.40 13.62 -6.75
C ILE A 81 -0.60 13.53 -8.26
N GLY A 82 0.49 13.59 -9.04
CA GLY A 82 0.42 13.75 -10.48
C GLY A 82 -0.33 12.63 -11.18
N VAL A 83 -0.09 11.38 -10.79
CA VAL A 83 -0.74 10.20 -11.39
C VAL A 83 -2.19 10.05 -10.90
N SER A 84 -2.51 10.45 -9.66
CA SER A 84 -3.91 10.48 -9.18
C SER A 84 -4.74 11.54 -9.93
N VAL A 85 -4.21 12.76 -10.10
CA VAL A 85 -4.88 13.84 -10.83
C VAL A 85 -5.03 13.50 -12.32
N LEU A 86 -4.04 12.84 -12.92
CA LEU A 86 -4.15 12.34 -14.29
C LEU A 86 -5.29 11.32 -14.46
N GLY A 87 -5.47 10.42 -13.48
CA GLY A 87 -6.60 9.47 -13.45
C GLY A 87 -7.97 10.13 -13.36
N ALA A 88 -8.10 11.14 -12.50
CA ALA A 88 -9.32 11.93 -12.40
C ALA A 88 -9.61 12.68 -13.71
N ALA A 89 -8.62 13.39 -14.25
CA ALA A 89 -8.77 14.11 -15.52
C ALA A 89 -9.20 13.19 -16.68
N TRP A 90 -8.63 11.97 -16.74
CA TRP A 90 -8.99 10.97 -17.75
C TRP A 90 -10.43 10.46 -17.59
N GLY A 91 -10.84 10.12 -16.37
CA GLY A 91 -12.21 9.65 -16.11
C GLY A 91 -13.28 10.73 -16.34
N ILE A 92 -12.97 11.98 -16.00
CA ILE A 92 -13.81 13.16 -16.29
C ILE A 92 -13.94 13.37 -17.80
N PHE A 93 -12.86 13.23 -18.58
CA PHE A 93 -12.90 13.37 -20.03
C PHE A 93 -13.79 12.30 -20.71
N ILE A 94 -13.67 11.03 -20.29
CA ILE A 94 -14.51 9.93 -20.78
C ILE A 94 -15.99 10.15 -20.42
N THR A 95 -16.30 10.50 -19.16
CA THR A 95 -17.69 10.71 -18.72
C THR A 95 -18.30 11.96 -19.36
N GLY A 96 -17.56 13.08 -19.37
CA GLY A 96 -18.03 14.38 -19.85
C GLY A 96 -18.39 14.39 -21.33
N SER A 97 -17.58 13.74 -22.18
CA SER A 97 -17.86 13.61 -23.62
C SER A 97 -19.16 12.84 -23.88
N SER A 98 -19.38 11.74 -23.16
CA SER A 98 -20.62 10.93 -23.24
C SER A 98 -21.83 11.67 -22.67
N LEU A 99 -21.66 12.42 -21.58
CA LEU A 99 -22.72 13.24 -20.97
C LEU A 99 -23.20 14.34 -21.93
N ILE A 100 -22.29 15.03 -22.61
CA ILE A 100 -22.63 16.05 -23.61
C ILE A 100 -23.36 15.42 -24.81
N GLY A 101 -22.89 14.27 -25.32
CA GLY A 101 -23.57 13.55 -26.40
C GLY A 101 -24.98 13.10 -26.03
N ALA A 102 -25.17 12.58 -24.80
CA ALA A 102 -26.46 12.20 -24.27
C ALA A 102 -27.42 13.39 -24.12
N ALA A 103 -26.92 14.54 -23.67
CA ALA A 103 -27.71 15.75 -23.46
C ALA A 103 -28.34 16.33 -24.74
N ILE A 104 -27.73 16.11 -25.91
CA ILE A 104 -28.27 16.56 -27.21
C ILE A 104 -29.52 15.76 -27.59
N LYS A 105 -29.50 14.43 -27.40
CA LYS A 105 -30.58 13.54 -27.88
C LYS A 105 -31.79 13.50 -26.94
N ALA A 106 -31.59 13.74 -25.65
CA ALA A 106 -32.65 13.76 -24.64
C ALA A 106 -32.70 15.10 -23.86
N PRO A 107 -33.10 16.22 -24.49
CA PRO A 107 -33.17 17.55 -23.85
C PRO A 107 -34.35 17.71 -22.84
N ARG A 108 -35.01 16.61 -22.47
CA ARG A 108 -35.86 16.50 -21.26
C ARG A 108 -35.10 16.90 -19.98
N ILE A 109 -33.77 16.99 -20.04
CA ILE A 109 -32.86 17.43 -18.97
C ILE A 109 -32.60 18.96 -18.99
N THR A 110 -33.06 19.73 -20.00
CA THR A 110 -32.60 21.13 -20.24
C THR A 110 -33.68 22.22 -20.34
N SER A 111 -34.92 21.98 -19.93
CA SER A 111 -35.91 23.07 -19.72
C SER A 111 -36.93 22.69 -18.63
N LYS A 112 -37.37 23.55 -17.69
CA LYS A 112 -37.24 25.01 -17.51
C LYS A 112 -37.04 25.33 -16.01
N ASN A 113 -36.25 26.39 -15.71
CA ASN A 113 -36.00 27.08 -14.42
C ASN A 113 -36.02 26.30 -13.07
N LEU A 114 -34.96 26.51 -12.27
CA LEU A 114 -34.70 25.98 -10.92
C LEU A 114 -34.46 24.46 -10.82
N ILE A 115 -35.32 23.59 -11.37
CA ILE A 115 -35.10 22.13 -11.33
C ILE A 115 -33.86 21.70 -12.15
N ARG A 116 -33.44 22.54 -13.12
CA ARG A 116 -32.25 22.31 -13.96
C ARG A 116 -30.98 22.07 -13.13
N GLU A 117 -30.79 22.83 -12.06
CA GLU A 117 -29.60 22.73 -11.20
C GLU A 117 -29.53 21.35 -10.51
N ILE A 118 -30.65 20.89 -9.97
CA ILE A 118 -30.80 19.58 -9.30
C ILE A 118 -30.73 18.40 -10.29
N ALA A 119 -31.31 18.51 -11.48
CA ALA A 119 -31.26 17.45 -12.50
C ALA A 119 -29.86 17.30 -13.14
N THR A 120 -29.11 18.40 -13.27
CA THR A 120 -27.69 18.36 -13.64
C THR A 120 -26.84 17.85 -12.47
N SER A 121 -27.14 18.25 -11.22
CA SER A 121 -26.39 17.82 -10.02
C SER A 121 -26.41 16.30 -9.81
N LEU A 122 -27.54 15.61 -10.03
CA LEU A 122 -27.60 14.16 -9.87
C LEU A 122 -26.78 13.39 -10.94
N LYS A 123 -26.60 13.96 -12.14
CA LYS A 123 -25.74 13.38 -13.19
C LYS A 123 -24.26 13.76 -13.04
N ALA A 124 -23.97 14.88 -12.39
CA ALA A 124 -22.62 15.27 -12.02
C ALA A 124 -21.98 14.35 -10.97
N ILE A 125 -22.77 13.50 -10.30
CA ILE A 125 -22.29 12.50 -9.31
C ILE A 125 -21.09 11.70 -9.84
N CYS A 126 -21.11 11.28 -11.11
CA CYS A 126 -19.99 10.50 -11.68
C CYS A 126 -18.69 11.30 -11.84
N VAL A 127 -18.81 12.62 -12.07
CA VAL A 127 -17.67 13.55 -12.09
C VAL A 127 -17.13 13.74 -10.67
N ILE A 128 -18.02 13.86 -9.68
CA ILE A 128 -17.67 14.05 -8.26
C ILE A 128 -16.94 12.83 -7.67
N PHE A 129 -17.32 11.60 -8.05
CA PHE A 129 -16.57 10.40 -7.65
C PHE A 129 -15.17 10.35 -8.30
N CYS A 130 -15.00 10.88 -9.50
CA CYS A 130 -13.69 10.98 -10.15
C CYS A 130 -12.80 12.05 -9.48
N GLU A 131 -13.37 13.19 -9.09
CA GLU A 131 -12.72 14.22 -8.26
C GLU A 131 -12.26 13.68 -6.89
N ALA A 132 -13.11 12.89 -6.21
CA ALA A 132 -12.77 12.31 -4.90
C ALA A 132 -11.47 11.46 -4.95
N VAL A 133 -11.21 10.78 -6.06
CA VAL A 133 -9.99 9.99 -6.27
C VAL A 133 -8.73 10.89 -6.37
N ALA A 134 -8.84 12.09 -6.95
CA ALA A 134 -7.75 13.07 -6.92
C ALA A 134 -7.49 13.59 -5.50
N ILE A 135 -8.55 13.89 -4.74
CA ILE A 135 -8.45 14.34 -3.34
C ILE A 135 -7.74 13.28 -2.47
N TYR A 136 -8.00 11.99 -2.67
CA TYR A 136 -7.26 10.93 -1.98
C TYR A 136 -5.75 10.97 -2.27
N GLY A 137 -5.35 11.19 -3.52
CA GLY A 137 -3.94 11.35 -3.90
C GLY A 137 -3.27 12.57 -3.25
N VAL A 138 -3.98 13.70 -3.18
CA VAL A 138 -3.51 14.94 -2.51
C VAL A 138 -3.36 14.73 -1.01
N ILE A 139 -4.34 14.10 -0.34
CA ILE A 139 -4.27 13.80 1.10
C ILE A 139 -3.07 12.91 1.42
N VAL A 140 -2.86 11.83 0.66
CA VAL A 140 -1.71 10.94 0.88
C VAL A 140 -0.40 11.69 0.68
N ALA A 141 -0.29 12.52 -0.35
CA ALA A 141 0.95 13.28 -0.59
C ALA A 141 1.27 14.26 0.55
N ILE A 142 0.27 14.93 1.14
CA ILE A 142 0.44 15.76 2.34
C ILE A 142 0.91 14.90 3.52
N ILE A 143 0.30 13.72 3.75
CA ILE A 143 0.73 12.79 4.81
C ILE A 143 2.18 12.33 4.60
N LEU A 144 2.56 11.96 3.38
CA LEU A 144 3.95 11.56 3.08
C LEU A 144 4.93 12.73 3.27
N GLN A 145 4.52 13.96 3.00
CA GLN A 145 5.35 15.14 3.26
C GLN A 145 5.53 15.43 4.76
N THR A 146 4.50 15.22 5.60
CA THR A 146 4.66 15.34 7.07
C THR A 146 5.49 14.22 7.70
N LYS A 147 5.74 13.14 6.97
CA LYS A 147 6.68 12.07 7.35
C LYS A 147 8.14 12.34 6.96
N LEU A 148 8.46 13.46 6.33
CA LEU A 148 9.85 13.82 6.01
C LEU A 148 10.51 14.58 7.16
N GLU A 149 11.46 13.92 7.83
CA GLU A 149 12.27 14.52 8.89
C GLU A 149 13.65 14.96 8.37
N SER A 150 14.20 16.02 8.96
CA SER A 150 15.54 16.52 8.62
C SER A 150 16.62 15.75 9.38
N VAL A 151 17.35 14.87 8.70
CA VAL A 151 18.43 14.05 9.25
C VAL A 151 19.78 14.80 9.13
N PRO A 152 20.72 14.71 10.09
CA PRO A 152 22.08 15.26 9.92
C PRO A 152 22.86 14.57 8.78
N THR A 153 23.75 15.31 8.11
CA THR A 153 24.45 14.85 6.89
C THR A 153 25.22 13.53 7.08
N SER A 154 25.72 13.27 8.29
CA SER A 154 26.43 12.04 8.67
C SER A 154 25.58 10.76 8.63
N GLN A 155 24.25 10.87 8.67
CA GLN A 155 23.33 9.72 8.69
C GLN A 155 22.40 9.68 7.46
N MET A 156 22.63 10.53 6.46
CA MET A 156 21.88 10.58 5.18
C MET A 156 21.80 9.22 4.47
N TYR A 157 22.92 8.49 4.43
CA TYR A 157 23.06 7.21 3.73
C TYR A 157 23.04 6.00 4.69
N ALA A 158 22.55 6.17 5.92
CA ALA A 158 22.30 5.05 6.81
C ALA A 158 21.21 4.13 6.23
N ALA A 159 21.29 2.82 6.51
CA ALA A 159 20.35 1.83 5.99
C ALA A 159 18.87 2.18 6.31
N GLU A 160 18.61 2.75 7.49
CA GLU A 160 17.26 3.18 7.88
C GLU A 160 16.77 4.40 7.09
N SER A 161 17.63 5.40 6.85
CA SER A 161 17.31 6.56 6.01
C SER A 161 16.97 6.15 4.56
N LEU A 162 17.73 5.20 4.01
CA LEU A 162 17.45 4.62 2.69
C LEU A 162 16.13 3.83 2.69
N ARG A 163 15.90 2.95 3.68
CA ARG A 163 14.66 2.18 3.82
C ARG A 163 13.43 3.08 3.96
N ALA A 164 13.52 4.16 4.74
CA ALA A 164 12.46 5.16 4.88
C ALA A 164 12.15 5.87 3.56
N GLY A 165 13.20 6.31 2.83
CA GLY A 165 13.05 6.93 1.51
C GLY A 165 12.37 6.02 0.48
N TYR A 166 12.77 4.74 0.41
CA TYR A 166 12.14 3.76 -0.50
C TYR A 166 10.70 3.41 -0.11
N ALA A 167 10.39 3.32 1.19
CA ALA A 167 9.03 3.06 1.66
C ALA A 167 8.06 4.21 1.29
N ILE A 168 8.51 5.47 1.42
CA ILE A 168 7.73 6.65 0.99
C ILE A 168 7.59 6.69 -0.54
N PHE A 169 8.66 6.40 -1.29
CA PHE A 169 8.64 6.32 -2.75
C PHE A 169 7.63 5.29 -3.27
N ALA A 170 7.73 4.05 -2.77
CA ALA A 170 6.82 2.96 -3.14
C ALA A 170 5.37 3.25 -2.68
N SER A 171 5.17 3.93 -1.56
CA SER A 171 3.84 4.34 -1.10
C SER A 171 3.18 5.30 -2.08
N GLY A 172 3.92 6.32 -2.52
CA GLY A 172 3.42 7.29 -3.49
C GLY A 172 3.10 6.65 -4.85
N LEU A 173 3.93 5.69 -5.29
CA LEU A 173 3.67 4.91 -6.50
C LEU A 173 2.38 4.09 -6.41
N ILE A 174 2.22 3.26 -5.37
CA ILE A 174 1.06 2.38 -5.21
C ILE A 174 -0.24 3.19 -5.18
N VAL A 175 -0.27 4.28 -4.42
CA VAL A 175 -1.45 5.15 -4.32
C VAL A 175 -1.74 5.85 -5.64
N GLY A 176 -0.72 6.42 -6.29
CA GLY A 176 -0.86 7.08 -7.59
C GLY A 176 -1.46 6.14 -8.65
N PHE A 177 -0.88 4.94 -8.82
CA PHE A 177 -1.36 3.97 -9.81
C PHE A 177 -2.72 3.35 -9.46
N ALA A 178 -3.02 3.09 -8.18
CA ALA A 178 -4.35 2.64 -7.76
C ALA A 178 -5.42 3.69 -8.07
N ASN A 179 -5.14 4.97 -7.79
CA ASN A 179 -6.02 6.08 -8.12
C ASN A 179 -6.18 6.30 -9.63
N LEU A 180 -5.11 6.13 -10.42
CA LEU A 180 -5.18 6.17 -11.89
C LEU A 180 -6.18 5.14 -12.45
N VAL A 181 -6.01 3.87 -12.06
CA VAL A 181 -6.87 2.78 -12.53
C VAL A 181 -8.30 2.95 -12.01
N CYS A 182 -8.47 3.39 -10.76
CA CYS A 182 -9.77 3.71 -10.17
C CYS A 182 -10.50 4.82 -10.94
N GLY A 183 -9.83 5.93 -11.24
CA GLY A 183 -10.40 7.07 -11.97
C GLY A 183 -10.85 6.69 -13.39
N VAL A 184 -10.04 5.93 -14.12
CA VAL A 184 -10.39 5.42 -15.45
C VAL A 184 -11.57 4.43 -15.39
N CYS A 185 -11.57 3.50 -14.41
CA CYS A 185 -12.67 2.55 -14.20
C CYS A 185 -14.01 3.26 -13.94
N VAL A 186 -14.03 4.18 -12.98
CA VAL A 186 -15.21 5.01 -12.66
C VAL A 186 -15.65 5.84 -13.86
N GLY A 187 -14.72 6.41 -14.64
CA GLY A 187 -15.03 7.16 -15.85
C GLY A 187 -15.73 6.35 -16.95
N ILE A 188 -15.37 5.08 -17.12
CA ILE A 188 -16.03 4.17 -18.07
C ILE A 188 -17.44 3.79 -17.59
N ILE A 189 -17.61 3.58 -16.28
CA ILE A 189 -18.92 3.30 -15.67
C ILE A 189 -19.82 4.54 -15.78
N GLY A 190 -19.31 5.74 -15.51
CA GLY A 190 -20.03 7.01 -15.64
C GLY A 190 -20.46 7.34 -17.08
N SER A 191 -19.61 7.08 -18.08
CA SER A 191 -19.97 7.15 -19.50
C SER A 191 -21.13 6.20 -19.85
N SER A 192 -21.07 4.95 -19.36
CA SER A 192 -22.13 3.96 -19.52
C SER A 192 -23.44 4.38 -18.83
N CYS A 193 -23.33 5.02 -17.66
CA CYS A 193 -24.45 5.59 -16.91
C CYS A 193 -25.17 6.70 -17.72
N ALA A 194 -24.40 7.64 -18.28
CA ALA A 194 -24.93 8.76 -19.07
C ALA A 194 -25.72 8.29 -20.30
N LEU A 195 -25.20 7.29 -21.03
CA LEU A 195 -25.89 6.69 -22.18
C LEU A 195 -27.15 5.91 -21.78
N SER A 196 -27.09 5.15 -20.68
CA SER A 196 -28.21 4.33 -20.21
C SER A 196 -29.37 5.16 -19.67
N ASP A 197 -29.10 6.23 -18.93
CA ASP A 197 -30.12 7.15 -18.42
C ASP A 197 -30.84 7.91 -19.54
N ALA A 198 -30.11 8.30 -20.60
CA ALA A 198 -30.70 8.96 -21.77
C ALA A 198 -31.73 8.08 -22.50
N GLN A 199 -31.64 6.75 -22.35
CA GLN A 199 -32.68 5.81 -22.76
C GLN A 199 -33.76 5.67 -21.69
N ASN A 200 -33.38 5.32 -20.45
CA ASN A 200 -34.31 5.03 -19.35
C ASN A 200 -33.73 5.46 -17.99
N SER A 201 -34.26 6.54 -17.41
CA SER A 201 -33.80 7.10 -16.12
C SER A 201 -34.02 6.19 -14.90
N SER A 202 -34.76 5.08 -15.03
CA SER A 202 -34.88 4.05 -13.97
C SER A 202 -33.62 3.18 -13.80
N LEU A 203 -32.71 3.21 -14.78
CA LEU A 203 -31.47 2.43 -14.75
C LEU A 203 -30.35 3.09 -13.94
N PHE A 204 -30.38 4.43 -13.79
CA PHE A 204 -29.33 5.23 -13.13
C PHE A 204 -28.89 4.67 -11.77
N VAL A 205 -29.85 4.42 -10.87
CA VAL A 205 -29.56 3.94 -9.50
C VAL A 205 -28.87 2.56 -9.51
N LYS A 206 -29.12 1.72 -10.52
CA LYS A 206 -28.49 0.40 -10.63
C LYS A 206 -27.04 0.48 -11.06
N ILE A 207 -26.70 1.41 -11.96
CA ILE A 207 -25.30 1.63 -12.38
C ILE A 207 -24.50 2.30 -11.25
N LEU A 208 -25.10 3.24 -10.51
CA LEU A 208 -24.46 3.95 -9.39
C LEU A 208 -23.89 2.99 -8.32
N VAL A 209 -24.55 1.86 -8.05
CA VAL A 209 -24.03 0.84 -7.12
C VAL A 209 -22.70 0.24 -7.61
N ILE A 210 -22.57 -0.01 -8.91
CA ILE A 210 -21.33 -0.53 -9.53
C ILE A 210 -20.22 0.51 -9.44
N GLU A 211 -20.58 1.79 -9.60
CA GLU A 211 -19.67 2.92 -9.51
C GLU A 211 -19.06 3.08 -8.11
N ILE A 212 -19.86 2.92 -7.05
CA ILE A 212 -19.37 2.91 -5.67
C ILE A 212 -18.36 1.77 -5.47
N PHE A 213 -18.65 0.56 -5.96
CA PHE A 213 -17.70 -0.56 -5.89
C PHE A 213 -16.41 -0.30 -6.68
N GLY A 214 -16.49 0.39 -7.82
CA GLY A 214 -15.32 0.86 -8.56
C GLY A 214 -14.46 1.84 -7.74
N SER A 215 -15.10 2.82 -7.09
CA SER A 215 -14.42 3.83 -6.26
C SER A 215 -13.71 3.25 -5.03
N ALA A 216 -14.17 2.11 -4.50
CA ALA A 216 -13.55 1.44 -3.37
C ALA A 216 -12.13 0.91 -3.68
N LEU A 217 -11.80 0.66 -4.95
CA LEU A 217 -10.48 0.20 -5.37
C LEU A 217 -9.38 1.23 -5.09
N GLY A 218 -9.66 2.52 -5.32
CA GLY A 218 -8.73 3.60 -4.96
C GLY A 218 -8.52 3.70 -3.44
N LEU A 219 -9.58 3.53 -2.66
CA LEU A 219 -9.54 3.55 -1.19
C LEU A 219 -8.65 2.42 -0.64
N PHE A 220 -8.72 1.20 -1.21
CA PHE A 220 -7.79 0.13 -0.84
C PHE A 220 -6.32 0.47 -1.16
N GLY A 221 -6.04 1.11 -2.30
CA GLY A 221 -4.70 1.59 -2.63
C GLY A 221 -4.16 2.59 -1.60
N VAL A 222 -5.00 3.56 -1.20
CA VAL A 222 -4.70 4.56 -0.15
C VAL A 222 -4.35 3.90 1.19
N ILE A 223 -5.15 2.92 1.65
CA ILE A 223 -4.88 2.19 2.89
C ILE A 223 -3.51 1.50 2.84
N VAL A 224 -3.19 0.80 1.74
CA VAL A 224 -1.91 0.10 1.58
C VAL A 224 -0.72 1.07 1.60
N GLY A 225 -0.82 2.22 0.93
CA GLY A 225 0.21 3.27 0.99
C GLY A 225 0.44 3.81 2.41
N ILE A 226 -0.63 4.12 3.13
CA ILE A 226 -0.54 4.63 4.51
C ILE A 226 0.11 3.58 5.43
N ILE A 227 -0.25 2.30 5.32
CA ILE A 227 0.35 1.23 6.14
C ILE A 227 1.84 1.05 5.83
N MET A 228 2.24 1.15 4.56
CA MET A 228 3.64 1.00 4.17
C MET A 228 4.50 2.20 4.59
N SER A 229 4.00 3.42 4.43
CA SER A 229 4.67 4.64 4.92
C SER A 229 4.66 4.77 6.44
N SER A 230 3.73 4.15 7.16
CA SER A 230 3.75 4.09 8.63
C SER A 230 4.93 3.29 9.21
N GLN A 231 5.63 2.50 8.39
CA GLN A 231 6.84 1.76 8.79
C GLN A 231 8.14 2.49 8.41
N ALA A 232 8.03 3.65 7.75
CA ALA A 232 9.16 4.53 7.46
C ALA A 232 9.50 5.37 8.71
N THR A 233 10.63 5.05 9.34
CA THR A 233 11.16 5.77 10.50
C THR A 233 12.49 6.39 10.12
N TRP A 234 12.61 7.71 10.26
CA TRP A 234 13.88 8.40 10.08
C TRP A 234 14.70 8.35 11.37
N PRO A 235 16.05 8.32 11.29
CA PRO A 235 16.88 8.51 12.46
C PRO A 235 16.75 9.97 12.95
N ALA A 236 16.23 10.14 14.16
CA ALA A 236 16.00 11.45 14.76
C ALA A 236 17.31 12.25 14.92
N LYS A 237 17.19 13.58 14.93
CA LYS A 237 18.31 14.46 15.34
C LYS A 237 18.70 14.15 16.78
N ALA A 238 19.95 13.72 16.97
CA ALA A 238 20.66 13.80 18.24
C ALA A 238 21.06 15.26 18.55
#